data_AF-A0A2V5WKW4-F1
#
_entry.id   AF-A0A2V5WKW4-F1
#
_cell.length_a   1.000
_cell.length_b   1.000
_cell.length_c   1.000
_cell.angle_alpha   90.00
_cell.angle_beta   90.00
_cell.angle_gamma   90.00
#
_symmetry.space_group_name_H-M   'P 1'
#
loop_
_entity.id
_entity.type
_entity.pdbx_description
1 polymer ?
#
loop_
_entity_poly.entity_id
_entity_poly.type
_entity_poly.pdbx_seq_one_letter_code
_entity_poly.pdbx_strand_id
1 'polypeptide(L)' 'GLCAPSITVRMPGGKLAIEISSDFDILMTGPVTKVAEGTIAAEMFTIAV' A
#
# COMPACT_ATOMS: atom_id res chain seq x y z
N GLY A 1 15.39 -2.00 -19.24
CA GLY A 1 15.19 -3.46 -19.18
C GLY A 1 13.72 -3.76 -19.44
N LEU A 2 13.42 -4.83 -20.15
CA LEU A 2 12.06 -5.34 -20.38
C LEU A 2 11.76 -6.42 -19.33
N CYS A 3 10.67 -6.28 -18.60
CA CYS A 3 10.20 -7.25 -17.61
C CYS A 3 8.89 -7.90 -18.07
N ALA A 4 8.53 -9.02 -17.46
CA ALA A 4 7.24 -9.65 -17.68
C ALA A 4 6.08 -8.74 -17.19
N PRO A 5 4.87 -8.86 -17.74
CA PRO A 5 3.71 -8.05 -17.32
C PRO A 5 3.22 -8.39 -15.90
N SER A 6 3.58 -9.54 -15.34
CA SER A 6 3.33 -9.90 -13.94
C SER A 6 4.65 -10.14 -13.23
N ILE A 7 4.91 -9.36 -12.17
CA ILE A 7 6.14 -9.44 -11.38
C ILE A 7 5.86 -9.30 -9.88
N THR A 8 6.77 -9.81 -9.06
CA THR A 8 6.82 -9.53 -7.63
C THR A 8 8.02 -8.65 -7.31
N VAL A 9 7.75 -7.46 -6.79
CA VAL A 9 8.78 -6.55 -6.27
C VAL A 9 9.07 -6.91 -4.82
N ARG A 10 10.35 -7.13 -4.51
CA ARG A 10 10.84 -7.38 -3.15
C ARG A 10 11.45 -6.11 -2.61
N MET A 11 10.98 -5.66 -1.45
CA MET A 11 11.40 -4.42 -0.82
C MET A 11 11.67 -4.65 0.67
N PRO A 12 12.50 -3.82 1.32
CA PRO A 12 12.45 -3.69 2.76
C PRO A 12 11.01 -3.33 3.18
N GLY A 13 10.41 -4.15 4.05
CA GLY A 13 9.01 -3.99 4.46
C GLY A 13 8.00 -4.92 3.76
N GLY A 14 8.40 -5.71 2.74
CA GLY A 14 7.55 -6.79 2.23
C GLY A 14 7.70 -7.11 0.74
N LYS A 15 6.61 -7.63 0.17
CA LYS A 15 6.47 -7.98 -1.24
C LYS A 15 5.24 -7.31 -1.82
N LEU A 16 5.35 -6.83 -3.05
CA LEU A 16 4.25 -6.24 -3.81
C LEU A 16 4.13 -6.95 -5.15
N ALA A 17 2.94 -7.47 -5.47
CA ALA A 17 2.64 -7.99 -6.79
C ALA A 17 2.20 -6.84 -7.71
N ILE A 18 2.76 -6.81 -8.92
CA ILE A 18 2.43 -5.83 -9.95
C ILE A 18 2.01 -6.60 -11.20
N GLU A 19 0.86 -6.25 -11.75
CA GLU A 19 0.32 -6.76 -13.00
C GLU A 19 0.02 -5.58 -13.94
N ILE A 20 0.44 -5.69 -15.20
CA ILE A 20 0.27 -4.66 -16.23
C ILE A 20 -0.56 -5.27 -17.37
N SER A 21 -1.72 -4.69 -17.66
CA SER A 21 -2.58 -5.10 -18.76
C SER A 21 -2.06 -4.61 -20.11
N SER A 22 -2.61 -5.14 -21.21
CA SER A 22 -2.33 -4.65 -22.56
C SER A 22 -2.76 -3.21 -22.80
N ASP A 23 -3.73 -2.72 -22.02
CA ASP A 23 -4.24 -1.35 -22.05
C ASP A 23 -3.44 -0.42 -21.12
N PHE A 24 -2.32 -0.93 -20.58
CA PHE A 24 -1.45 -0.24 -19.62
C PHE A 24 -2.09 0.06 -18.26
N ASP A 25 -3.18 -0.61 -17.91
CA ASP A 25 -3.69 -0.59 -16.54
C ASP A 25 -2.74 -1.34 -15.61
N ILE A 26 -2.52 -0.81 -14.41
CA ILE A 26 -1.60 -1.40 -13.43
C ILE A 26 -2.38 -1.80 -12.18
N LEU A 27 -2.39 -3.10 -11.88
CA LEU A 27 -2.90 -3.63 -10.63
C LEU A 27 -1.74 -3.89 -9.66
N MET A 28 -1.83 -3.32 -8.46
CA MET A 28 -0.86 -3.52 -7.39
C MET A 28 -1.52 -4.22 -6.21
N THR A 29 -1.02 -5.39 -5.84
CA THR A 29 -1.57 -6.22 -4.75
C THR A 29 -0.51 -6.44 -3.68
N GLY A 30 -0.82 -6.05 -2.45
CA GLY A 30 0.06 -6.18 -1.30
C GLY A 30 -0.71 -6.52 -0.02
N PRO A 31 -0.04 -7.07 1.00
CA PRO A 31 -0.67 -7.39 2.27
C PRO A 31 -1.07 -6.12 3.03
N VAL A 32 -2.22 -6.15 3.70
CA VAL A 32 -2.67 -5.12 4.64
C VAL A 32 -2.81 -5.75 6.02
N THR A 33 -2.10 -5.20 7.00
CA THR A 33 -2.12 -5.69 8.38
C THR A 33 -2.64 -4.60 9.29
N LYS A 34 -3.73 -4.88 10.02
CA LYS A 34 -4.23 -4.00 11.06
C LYS A 34 -3.22 -3.96 12.21
N VAL A 35 -2.74 -2.77 12.55
CA VAL A 35 -1.75 -2.60 13.63
C VAL A 35 -2.44 -2.43 14.97
N ALA A 36 -3.43 -1.54 15.05
CA ALA A 36 -4.17 -1.26 16.28
C ALA A 36 -5.58 -0.75 15.96
N GLU A 37 -6.42 -0.71 17.00
CA GLU A 37 -7.72 -0.04 17.03
C GLU A 37 -7.83 0.72 18.35
N GLY A 38 -8.52 1.86 18.33
CA GLY A 38 -8.74 2.64 19.54
C GLY A 38 -9.60 3.87 19.28
N THR A 39 -9.97 4.53 20.38
CA THR A 39 -10.70 5.80 20.38
C THR A 39 -9.78 6.92 20.82
N ILE A 40 -9.78 8.03 20.09
CA ILE A 40 -9.04 9.23 20.45
C ILE A 40 -10.05 10.30 20.84
N ALA A 41 -9.85 10.96 21.99
CA ALA A 41 -10.71 12.04 22.44
C ALA A 41 -10.60 13.25 21.49
N ALA A 42 -11.71 13.92 21.19
CA ALA A 42 -11.78 14.89 20.10
C ALA A 42 -10.87 16.12 20.33
N GLU A 43 -10.67 16.51 21.59
CA GLU A 43 -9.78 17.61 21.99
C GLU A 43 -8.31 17.37 21.62
N MET A 44 -7.88 16.11 21.43
CA MET A 44 -6.54 15.78 20.97
C MET A 44 -6.23 16.33 19.57
N PHE A 45 -7.26 16.58 18.75
CA PHE A 45 -7.11 17.11 17.39
C PHE A 45 -7.28 18.64 17.32
N THR A 46 -7.62 19.30 18.43
CA THR A 46 -7.78 20.76 18.44
C THR A 46 -6.44 21.47 18.65
N ILE A 47 -6.15 22.47 17.81
CA ILE A 47 -5.02 23.38 18.02
C ILE A 47 -5.37 24.34 19.16
N ALA A 48 -4.49 24.44 20.15
CA ALA A 48 -4.53 25.51 21.13
C ALA A 48 -4.14 26.82 20.42
N VAL A 49 -5.09 27.74 20.30
CA VAL A 49 -4.87 29.12 19.84
C VAL A 49 -4.48 29.99 21.01
#